data_AF-A0A8J2NK89-F1
#
_entry.id   AF-A0A8J2NK89-F1
#
_cell.length_a   1.000
_cell.length_b   1.000
_cell.length_c   1.000
_cell.angle_alpha   90.00
_cell.angle_beta   90.00
_cell.angle_gamma   90.00
#
_symmetry.space_group_name_H-M   'P 1'
#
loop_
_entity.id
_entity.type
_entity.pdbx_description
1 polymer ?
#
loop_
_entity_poly.entity_id
_entity_poly.type
_entity_poly.pdbx_seq_one_letter_code
_entity_poly.pdbx_strand_id
1 'polypeptide(L)'
;MSSMPLADSVLRRVEGAGPPPPPAPPVPPAKPVPALLATSKQGAGVETDTDKCFQITTVAEDDVKNDIITFITTNRWKREPIQGTDESGRKHFVAVYSHVQPILQQGPVCGLVALSMAGNLLGEKSVGPDRILAEAAQRGYSKKGEMFSVNHMKELGSYFYPTCDCEIMETTGSNSGMEIADILIRGDVILFPYDADFNHGPAVRNGHAAHWAVMHGILGVLPTDDSSSFVTEDTILHELGSITIINPGSINEEARRDLLKELFFNKNTFAICHQGLCNQTVVMKKPE
;
A
#
# COMPACT_ATOMS: atom_id res chain seq x y z
N MET A 1 -54.31 16.88 -13.05
CA MET A 1 -53.75 17.93 -13.93
C MET A 1 -53.00 18.93 -13.06
N SER A 2 -51.92 19.49 -13.62
CA SER A 2 -50.94 20.44 -13.05
C SER A 2 -49.94 19.85 -12.06
N SER A 3 -48.66 19.61 -12.43
CA SER A 3 -47.61 20.47 -13.01
C SER A 3 -46.86 21.32 -11.97
N MET A 4 -45.54 21.14 -11.97
CA MET A 4 -44.49 21.77 -11.14
C MET A 4 -44.54 23.30 -11.04
N PRO A 5 -43.65 23.85 -10.19
CA PRO A 5 -42.63 24.72 -10.77
C PRO A 5 -41.20 24.33 -10.37
N LEU A 6 -40.31 24.32 -11.39
CA LEU A 6 -38.88 24.53 -11.24
C LEU A 6 -38.62 25.94 -10.67
N ALA A 7 -37.62 26.07 -9.81
CA ALA A 7 -37.06 27.36 -9.44
C ALA A 7 -35.62 27.49 -9.98
N ASP A 8 -35.47 28.42 -10.91
CA ASP A 8 -34.23 28.95 -11.48
C ASP A 8 -33.38 29.72 -10.45
N SER A 9 -32.05 29.66 -10.61
CA SER A 9 -31.11 30.81 -10.51
C SER A 9 -29.68 30.30 -10.71
N VAL A 10 -28.74 30.90 -11.43
CA VAL A 10 -28.62 32.11 -12.27
C VAL A 10 -27.42 31.81 -13.20
N LEU A 11 -27.57 31.97 -14.51
CA LEU A 11 -26.44 32.06 -15.44
C LEU A 11 -25.74 33.41 -15.25
N ARG A 12 -24.48 33.41 -14.81
CA ARG A 12 -23.56 34.54 -15.00
C ARG A 12 -22.58 34.23 -16.13
N ARG A 13 -22.57 35.14 -17.10
CA ARG A 13 -21.57 35.23 -18.18
C ARG A 13 -20.24 35.62 -17.54
N VAL A 14 -19.22 34.76 -17.62
CA VAL A 14 -17.83 35.19 -17.40
C VAL A 14 -17.29 35.63 -18.75
N GLU A 15 -17.02 36.92 -18.87
CA GLU A 15 -16.32 37.51 -20.00
C GLU A 15 -14.88 36.98 -20.06
N GLY A 16 -14.43 36.60 -21.25
CA GLY A 16 -13.03 36.48 -21.66
C GLY A 16 -12.10 35.63 -20.80
N ALA A 17 -11.92 34.36 -21.17
CA ALA A 17 -10.72 33.63 -20.78
C ALA A 17 -9.49 34.34 -21.37
N GLY A 18 -8.67 34.94 -20.51
CA GLY A 18 -7.35 35.44 -20.89
C GLY A 18 -6.45 34.30 -21.40
N PRO A 19 -5.35 34.62 -22.10
CA PRO A 19 -4.43 33.61 -22.60
C PRO A 19 -3.90 32.73 -21.46
N PRO A 20 -3.61 31.44 -21.72
CA PRO A 20 -3.08 30.52 -20.71
C PRO A 20 -1.78 31.06 -20.10
N PRO A 21 -1.50 30.77 -18.81
CA PRO A 21 -0.26 31.20 -18.17
C PRO A 21 0.95 30.62 -18.92
N PRO A 22 2.06 31.37 -19.01
CA PRO A 22 3.26 30.88 -19.68
C PRO A 22 3.81 29.62 -19.00
N PRO A 23 4.52 28.75 -19.74
CA PRO A 23 5.17 27.58 -19.18
C PRO A 23 6.11 27.97 -18.03
N ALA A 24 6.16 27.13 -16.99
CA ALA A 24 7.09 27.31 -15.88
C ALA A 24 8.53 27.36 -16.42
N PRO A 25 9.40 28.25 -15.87
CA PRO A 25 10.77 28.35 -16.32
C PRO A 25 11.52 27.02 -16.09
N PRO A 26 12.45 26.65 -16.98
CA PRO A 26 13.27 25.47 -16.80
C PRO A 26 14.04 25.56 -15.48
N VAL A 27 14.08 24.44 -14.74
CA VAL A 27 14.86 24.29 -13.51
C VAL A 27 16.31 24.69 -13.83
N PRO A 28 16.92 25.63 -13.09
CA PRO A 28 18.29 26.05 -13.37
C PRO A 28 19.24 24.87 -13.23
N PRO A 29 20.24 24.73 -14.13
CA PRO A 29 21.27 23.71 -13.98
C PRO A 29 21.94 23.86 -12.61
N ALA A 30 22.08 22.74 -11.89
CA ALA A 30 22.79 22.71 -10.62
C ALA A 30 24.15 23.42 -10.78
N LYS A 31 24.42 24.38 -9.90
CA LYS A 31 25.69 25.13 -9.91
C LYS A 31 26.86 24.13 -9.87
N PRO A 32 27.91 24.31 -10.70
CA PRO A 32 29.11 23.51 -10.57
C PRO A 32 29.71 23.77 -9.18
N VAL A 33 29.82 22.69 -8.39
CA VAL A 33 30.62 22.72 -7.17
C VAL A 33 32.09 22.92 -7.61
N PRO A 34 32.89 23.79 -6.97
CA PRO A 34 34.24 24.10 -7.43
C PRO A 34 35.10 22.85 -7.52
N ALA A 35 35.78 22.66 -8.67
CA ALA A 35 36.80 21.65 -8.83
C ALA A 35 37.96 21.93 -7.87
N LEU A 36 38.16 21.06 -6.88
CA LEU A 36 39.37 21.08 -6.07
C LEU A 36 40.49 20.42 -6.89
N LEU A 37 41.40 21.25 -7.42
CA LEU A 37 42.67 20.78 -7.97
C LEU A 37 43.53 20.27 -6.81
N ALA A 38 43.79 18.97 -6.77
CA ALA A 38 44.82 18.39 -5.90
C ALA A 38 45.85 17.64 -6.76
N THR A 39 47.03 18.22 -6.87
CA THR A 39 48.21 17.63 -7.52
C THR A 39 48.78 16.47 -6.69
N SER A 40 49.21 15.43 -7.40
CA SER A 40 49.95 14.23 -6.95
C SER A 40 50.91 14.43 -5.79
N LYS A 41 50.76 13.62 -4.72
CA LYS A 41 51.84 12.83 -4.08
C LYS A 41 51.25 11.56 -3.44
N GLN A 42 51.97 10.46 -3.67
CA GLN A 42 51.71 9.10 -3.19
C GLN A 42 51.66 9.01 -1.65
N GLY A 43 50.77 8.16 -1.12
CA GLY A 43 50.81 7.76 0.29
C GLY A 43 49.53 7.10 0.82
N ALA A 44 49.49 5.76 0.73
CA ALA A 44 48.77 4.80 1.58
C ALA A 44 47.30 5.07 2.00
N GLY A 45 46.39 4.32 1.35
CA GLY A 45 45.22 3.67 1.97
C GLY A 45 44.11 4.56 2.55
N VAL A 46 43.15 4.94 1.71
CA VAL A 46 41.84 5.48 2.15
C VAL A 46 40.78 4.47 1.70
N GLU A 47 40.06 3.89 2.65
CA GLU A 47 38.81 3.17 2.40
C GLU A 47 37.84 4.08 1.65
N THR A 48 37.47 3.71 0.43
CA THR A 48 36.39 4.36 -0.28
C THR A 48 35.06 3.78 0.18
N ASP A 49 34.20 4.66 0.69
CA ASP A 49 32.78 4.46 0.96
C ASP A 49 32.03 4.16 -0.35
N THR A 50 32.19 2.93 -0.84
CA THR A 50 31.47 2.34 -1.95
C THR A 50 30.81 1.06 -1.48
N ASP A 51 29.56 0.85 -1.89
CA ASP A 51 28.82 -0.42 -1.79
C ASP A 51 28.04 -0.69 -0.50
N LYS A 52 26.92 0.03 -0.32
CA LYS A 52 25.72 -0.67 0.19
C LYS A 52 25.26 -1.64 -0.90
N CYS A 53 25.90 -2.81 -0.89
CA CYS A 53 25.67 -3.90 -1.82
C CYS A 53 24.20 -4.34 -1.76
N PHE A 54 23.61 -4.51 -2.94
CA PHE A 54 22.29 -5.11 -3.12
C PHE A 54 22.32 -6.52 -2.52
N GLN A 55 21.55 -6.73 -1.46
CA GLN A 55 21.35 -8.04 -0.84
C GLN A 55 19.87 -8.24 -0.58
N ILE A 56 19.43 -9.47 -0.81
CA ILE A 56 18.06 -9.89 -0.60
C ILE A 56 18.08 -11.13 0.26
N THR A 57 17.19 -11.18 1.25
CA THR A 57 16.99 -12.37 2.06
C THR A 57 15.51 -12.70 2.06
N THR A 58 15.18 -13.85 1.46
CA THR A 58 13.89 -14.50 1.70
C THR A 58 13.92 -15.07 3.11
N VAL A 59 12.89 -14.80 3.89
CA VAL A 59 12.75 -15.32 5.25
C VAL A 59 11.54 -16.26 5.31
N ALA A 60 11.33 -16.90 6.47
CA ALA A 60 10.19 -17.79 6.66
C ALA A 60 8.88 -17.03 6.42
N GLU A 61 7.83 -17.78 6.07
CA GLU A 61 6.49 -17.23 5.86
C GLU A 61 6.05 -16.38 7.05
N ASP A 62 5.48 -15.20 6.75
CA ASP A 62 5.06 -14.31 7.81
C ASP A 62 3.86 -14.86 8.57
N ASP A 63 3.89 -14.63 9.89
CA ASP A 63 2.79 -14.95 10.78
C ASP A 63 1.83 -13.76 10.86
N VAL A 64 1.25 -13.42 9.70
CA VAL A 64 0.31 -12.30 9.53
C VAL A 64 -0.82 -12.37 10.57
N LYS A 65 -1.25 -13.60 10.91
CA LYS A 65 -2.23 -13.85 11.97
C LYS A 65 -1.76 -13.33 13.33
N ASN A 66 -0.56 -13.71 13.77
CA ASN A 66 -0.01 -13.23 15.04
C ASN A 66 0.30 -11.74 15.01
N ASP A 67 0.70 -11.17 13.87
CA ASP A 67 0.86 -9.73 13.71
C ASP A 67 -0.48 -9.00 13.85
N ILE A 68 -1.57 -9.52 13.28
CA ILE A 68 -2.93 -8.97 13.45
C ILE A 68 -3.37 -9.06 14.91
N ILE A 69 -3.18 -10.21 15.56
CA ILE A 69 -3.52 -10.37 16.99
C ILE A 69 -2.71 -9.39 17.85
N THR A 70 -1.42 -9.25 17.56
CA THR A 70 -0.53 -8.29 18.24
C THR A 70 -1.00 -6.87 17.99
N PHE A 71 -1.34 -6.51 16.75
CA PHE A 71 -1.87 -5.20 16.39
C PHE A 71 -3.16 -4.91 17.16
N ILE A 72 -4.10 -5.85 17.21
CA ILE A 72 -5.37 -5.73 17.95
C ILE A 72 -5.14 -5.54 19.45
N THR A 73 -4.17 -6.24 20.02
CA THR A 73 -3.84 -6.22 21.45
C THR A 73 -3.09 -4.94 21.86
N THR A 74 -2.16 -4.49 21.02
CA THR A 74 -1.28 -3.33 21.27
C THR A 74 -1.97 -2.01 20.92
N ASN A 75 -2.69 -1.96 19.80
CA ASN A 75 -3.64 -0.89 19.51
C ASN A 75 -4.91 -1.18 20.27
N ARG A 76 -4.89 -0.97 21.60
CA ARG A 76 -6.11 -0.96 22.42
C ARG A 76 -7.12 -0.05 21.74
N TRP A 77 -8.04 -0.66 21.03
CA TRP A 77 -8.82 -0.21 19.87
C TRP A 77 -9.72 0.97 20.18
N LYS A 78 -9.07 2.10 20.48
CA LYS A 78 -9.53 3.45 20.77
C LYS A 78 -10.69 3.47 21.76
N ARG A 79 -10.54 4.19 22.88
CA ARG A 79 -11.57 4.38 23.93
C ARG A 79 -12.90 4.99 23.44
N GLU A 80 -13.02 5.23 22.14
CA GLU A 80 -14.25 5.63 21.46
C GLU A 80 -15.17 4.39 21.34
N PRO A 81 -16.39 4.45 21.88
CA PRO A 81 -17.39 3.42 21.63
C PRO A 81 -17.56 3.23 20.12
N ILE A 82 -17.44 2.00 19.63
CA ILE A 82 -17.90 1.70 18.27
C ILE A 82 -19.43 1.63 18.37
N GLN A 83 -20.11 2.45 17.59
CA GLN A 83 -21.57 2.45 17.56
C GLN A 83 -22.06 1.05 17.14
N GLY A 84 -22.87 0.39 17.98
CA GLY A 84 -23.35 -0.98 17.74
C GLY A 84 -22.59 -2.10 18.46
N THR A 85 -21.62 -1.82 19.33
CA THR A 85 -21.07 -2.86 20.22
C THR A 85 -22.04 -3.18 21.36
N ASP A 86 -22.11 -4.45 21.76
CA ASP A 86 -22.88 -4.88 22.92
C ASP A 86 -22.45 -4.15 24.22
N GLU A 87 -23.27 -4.26 25.28
CA GLU A 87 -22.97 -3.66 26.60
C GLU A 87 -21.63 -4.14 27.19
N SER A 88 -21.07 -5.25 26.68
CA SER A 88 -19.77 -5.78 27.07
C SER A 88 -18.59 -5.12 26.34
N GLY A 89 -18.86 -4.34 25.30
CA GLY A 89 -17.85 -3.67 24.48
C GLY A 89 -17.04 -4.65 23.61
N ARG A 90 -17.53 -5.88 23.40
CA ARG A 90 -16.88 -6.88 22.54
C ARG A 90 -16.99 -6.45 21.08
N LYS A 91 -16.00 -6.85 20.28
CA LYS A 91 -15.87 -6.47 18.87
C LYS A 91 -15.71 -7.69 17.99
N HIS A 92 -16.13 -7.57 16.73
CA HIS A 92 -15.85 -8.58 15.73
C HIS A 92 -14.81 -8.07 14.74
N PHE A 93 -13.62 -8.66 14.75
CA PHE A 93 -12.56 -8.33 13.80
C PHE A 93 -12.68 -9.26 12.59
N VAL A 94 -12.67 -8.69 11.39
CA VAL A 94 -12.66 -9.47 10.14
C VAL A 94 -11.39 -9.14 9.38
N ALA A 95 -10.55 -10.14 9.15
CA ALA A 95 -9.34 -10.02 8.36
C ALA A 95 -9.48 -10.84 7.07
N VAL A 96 -9.27 -10.20 5.93
CA VAL A 96 -9.19 -10.87 4.62
C VAL A 96 -7.79 -10.64 4.08
N TYR A 97 -6.96 -11.67 3.94
CA TYR A 97 -5.58 -11.51 3.47
C TYR A 97 -4.99 -12.79 2.88
N SER A 98 -4.00 -12.63 2.01
CA SER A 98 -3.17 -13.73 1.51
C SER A 98 -1.85 -13.81 2.28
N HIS A 99 -1.35 -15.02 2.47
CA HIS A 99 -0.02 -15.21 3.06
C HIS A 99 1.07 -14.75 2.08
N VAL A 100 2.09 -14.08 2.61
CA VAL A 100 3.22 -13.56 1.82
C VAL A 100 4.51 -14.22 2.27
N GLN A 101 5.37 -14.54 1.31
CA GLN A 101 6.77 -14.88 1.56
C GLN A 101 7.58 -13.57 1.58
N PRO A 102 8.08 -13.15 2.74
CA PRO A 102 8.66 -11.82 2.88
C PRO A 102 10.06 -11.79 2.28
N ILE A 103 10.39 -10.63 1.72
CA ILE A 103 11.66 -10.40 1.05
C ILE A 103 12.30 -9.17 1.68
N LEU A 104 13.37 -9.37 2.45
CA LEU A 104 14.11 -8.27 3.07
C LEU A 104 15.08 -7.65 2.06
N GLN A 105 15.09 -6.32 2.01
CA GLN A 105 15.91 -5.53 1.12
C GLN A 105 17.17 -5.00 1.82
N GLN A 106 18.26 -4.89 1.06
CA GLN A 106 19.38 -4.03 1.37
C GLN A 106 19.63 -3.08 0.20
N GLY A 107 19.71 -1.78 0.50
CA GLY A 107 19.79 -0.73 -0.52
C GLY A 107 18.42 -0.24 -1.01
N PRO A 108 18.37 0.58 -2.07
CA PRO A 108 17.20 1.35 -2.47
C PRO A 108 16.19 0.56 -3.33
N VAL A 109 16.02 -0.74 -3.09
CA VAL A 109 15.29 -1.67 -4.00
C VAL A 109 13.86 -2.00 -3.59
N CYS A 110 13.27 -1.20 -2.71
CA CYS A 110 11.93 -1.41 -2.15
C CYS A 110 10.84 -1.68 -3.19
N GLY A 111 10.81 -0.90 -4.28
CA GLY A 111 9.82 -1.07 -5.33
C GLY A 111 9.91 -2.44 -6.02
N LEU A 112 11.14 -2.90 -6.27
CA LEU A 112 11.39 -4.18 -6.94
C LEU A 112 11.06 -5.36 -6.01
N VAL A 113 11.37 -5.21 -4.73
CA VAL A 113 11.01 -6.15 -3.68
C VAL A 113 9.50 -6.27 -3.51
N ALA A 114 8.78 -5.13 -3.45
CA ALA A 114 7.33 -5.11 -3.39
C ALA A 114 6.71 -5.77 -4.63
N LEU A 115 7.24 -5.50 -5.83
CA LEU A 115 6.77 -6.13 -7.08
C LEU A 115 7.03 -7.65 -7.11
N SER A 116 8.13 -8.12 -6.56
CA SER A 116 8.43 -9.55 -6.43
C SER A 116 7.44 -10.23 -5.48
N MET A 117 7.17 -9.63 -4.31
CA MET A 117 6.17 -10.13 -3.36
C MET A 117 4.76 -10.14 -3.97
N ALA A 118 4.39 -9.13 -4.75
CA ALA A 118 3.10 -9.06 -5.44
C ALA A 118 2.90 -10.24 -6.42
N GLY A 119 3.91 -10.59 -7.22
CA GLY A 119 3.83 -11.76 -8.09
C GLY A 119 3.61 -13.07 -7.31
N ASN A 120 4.35 -13.27 -6.23
CA ASN A 120 4.18 -14.46 -5.38
C ASN A 120 2.76 -14.53 -4.78
N LEU A 121 2.22 -13.39 -4.32
CA LEU A 121 0.87 -13.28 -3.76
C LEU A 121 -0.23 -13.61 -4.79
N LEU A 122 0.00 -13.27 -6.06
CA LEU A 122 -0.92 -13.55 -7.17
C LEU A 122 -0.76 -14.99 -7.72
N GLY A 123 0.11 -15.81 -7.13
CA GLY A 123 0.39 -17.17 -7.61
C GLY A 123 1.20 -17.21 -8.91
N GLU A 124 1.81 -16.10 -9.30
CA GLU A 124 2.65 -16.01 -10.48
C GLU A 124 4.00 -16.72 -10.29
N LYS A 125 4.67 -16.98 -11.41
CA LYS A 125 6.03 -17.53 -11.35
C LYS A 125 6.94 -16.56 -10.60
N SER A 126 7.57 -17.05 -9.52
CA SER A 126 8.46 -16.23 -8.71
C SER A 126 9.58 -15.60 -9.53
N VAL A 127 9.69 -14.28 -9.43
CA VAL A 127 10.74 -13.47 -10.06
C VAL A 127 11.52 -12.76 -8.96
N GLY A 128 12.82 -13.02 -8.88
CA GLY A 128 13.71 -12.36 -7.93
C GLY A 128 13.87 -10.86 -8.24
N PRO A 129 13.97 -9.98 -7.23
CA PRO A 129 14.16 -8.54 -7.45
C PRO A 129 15.47 -8.19 -8.19
N ASP A 130 16.45 -9.09 -8.24
CA ASP A 130 17.69 -8.97 -9.02
C ASP A 130 17.40 -8.96 -10.53
N ARG A 131 16.51 -9.84 -10.97
CA ARG A 131 16.07 -9.88 -12.37
C ARG A 131 15.23 -8.66 -12.73
N ILE A 132 14.39 -8.20 -11.80
CA ILE A 132 13.61 -6.98 -11.97
C ILE A 132 14.55 -5.76 -12.06
N LEU A 133 15.59 -5.71 -11.24
CA LEU A 133 16.61 -4.66 -11.27
C LEU A 133 17.34 -4.63 -12.62
N ALA A 134 17.75 -5.79 -13.14
CA ALA A 134 18.43 -5.88 -14.43
C ALA A 134 17.56 -5.31 -15.56
N GLU A 135 16.27 -5.65 -15.58
CA GLU A 135 15.31 -5.13 -16.56
C GLU A 135 15.07 -3.62 -16.39
N ALA A 136 14.88 -3.16 -15.15
CA ALA A 136 14.70 -1.74 -14.84
C ALA A 136 15.92 -0.90 -15.25
N ALA A 137 17.13 -1.42 -15.06
CA ALA A 137 18.36 -0.77 -15.50
C ALA A 137 18.48 -0.76 -17.03
N GLN A 138 18.15 -1.87 -17.70
CA GLN A 138 18.16 -1.95 -19.17
C GLN A 138 17.21 -0.93 -19.81
N ARG A 139 16.05 -0.70 -19.20
CA ARG A 139 15.05 0.29 -19.66
C ARG A 139 15.35 1.72 -19.22
N GLY A 140 16.37 1.93 -18.38
CA GLY A 140 16.71 3.24 -17.83
C GLY A 140 15.73 3.75 -16.77
N TYR A 141 14.91 2.89 -16.17
CA TYR A 141 13.97 3.24 -15.09
C TYR A 141 14.67 3.40 -13.74
N SER A 142 15.83 2.75 -13.59
CA SER A 142 16.59 2.72 -12.35
C SER A 142 18.09 2.67 -12.63
N LYS A 143 18.90 3.27 -11.75
CA LYS A 143 20.38 3.18 -11.78
C LYS A 143 20.93 2.27 -10.69
N LYS A 144 20.32 2.28 -9.50
CA LYS A 144 20.76 1.53 -8.31
C LYS A 144 19.63 0.72 -7.66
N GLY A 145 18.47 0.67 -8.30
CA GLY A 145 17.27 -0.04 -7.86
C GLY A 145 16.17 0.85 -7.29
N GLU A 146 16.39 2.17 -7.26
CA GLU A 146 15.34 3.14 -6.99
C GLU A 146 14.18 3.03 -8.00
N MET A 147 12.95 3.22 -7.53
CA MET A 147 11.75 3.27 -8.36
C MET A 147 10.89 4.46 -7.93
N PHE A 148 10.80 5.49 -8.76
CA PHE A 148 10.08 6.74 -8.44
C PHE A 148 8.84 6.98 -9.29
N SER A 149 8.57 6.10 -10.26
CA SER A 149 7.49 6.28 -11.25
C SER A 149 6.51 5.12 -11.18
N VAL A 150 5.24 5.43 -10.90
CA VAL A 150 4.13 4.45 -10.96
C VAL A 150 3.94 3.88 -12.37
N ASN A 151 4.25 4.67 -13.41
CA ASN A 151 4.20 4.21 -14.80
C ASN A 151 5.29 3.18 -15.09
N HIS A 152 6.53 3.44 -14.66
CA HIS A 152 7.62 2.47 -14.82
C HIS A 152 7.35 1.19 -14.00
N MET A 153 6.76 1.34 -12.81
CA MET A 153 6.33 0.19 -12.00
C MET A 153 5.28 -0.65 -12.73
N LYS A 154 4.25 -0.02 -13.28
CA LYS A 154 3.22 -0.69 -14.08
C LYS A 154 3.84 -1.46 -15.26
N GLU A 155 4.74 -0.82 -16.01
CA GLU A 155 5.38 -1.46 -17.15
C GLU A 155 6.24 -2.68 -16.77
N LEU A 156 6.95 -2.62 -15.64
CA LEU A 156 7.67 -3.78 -15.10
C LEU A 156 6.71 -4.89 -14.66
N GLY A 157 5.59 -4.54 -14.00
CA GLY A 157 4.55 -5.49 -13.63
C GLY A 157 3.98 -6.22 -14.84
N SER A 158 3.55 -5.48 -15.86
CA SER A 158 3.04 -6.08 -17.11
C SER A 158 4.07 -6.93 -17.85
N TYR A 159 5.37 -6.59 -17.73
CA TYR A 159 6.43 -7.36 -18.38
C TYR A 159 6.70 -8.69 -17.66
N PHE A 160 6.78 -8.70 -16.33
CA PHE A 160 7.09 -9.90 -15.56
C PHE A 160 5.87 -10.80 -15.31
N TYR A 161 4.68 -10.21 -15.24
CA TYR A 161 3.43 -10.90 -14.93
C TYR A 161 2.39 -10.62 -16.04
N PRO A 162 2.61 -11.12 -17.27
CA PRO A 162 1.78 -10.80 -18.44
C PRO A 162 0.35 -11.39 -18.38
N THR A 163 0.10 -12.29 -17.44
CA THR A 163 -1.20 -12.88 -17.10
C THR A 163 -2.02 -12.00 -16.16
N CYS A 164 -1.41 -10.98 -15.55
CA CYS A 164 -2.06 -10.05 -14.65
C CYS A 164 -2.40 -8.72 -15.35
N ASP A 165 -3.58 -8.19 -15.07
CA ASP A 165 -3.95 -6.83 -15.46
C ASP A 165 -3.28 -5.83 -14.50
N CYS A 166 -2.36 -5.01 -15.03
CA CYS A 166 -1.67 -3.99 -14.25
C CYS A 166 -2.23 -2.60 -14.56
N GLU A 167 -2.92 -2.00 -13.59
CA GLU A 167 -3.56 -0.70 -13.72
C GLU A 167 -3.02 0.33 -12.71
N ILE A 168 -3.14 1.62 -13.07
CA ILE A 168 -2.85 2.72 -12.16
C ILE A 168 -4.19 3.25 -11.67
N MET A 169 -4.39 3.18 -10.35
CA MET A 169 -5.57 3.69 -9.68
C MET A 169 -5.27 5.05 -9.06
N GLU A 170 -6.09 6.05 -9.40
CA GLU A 170 -6.05 7.36 -8.76
C GLU A 170 -6.85 7.33 -7.46
N THR A 171 -6.23 7.73 -6.35
CA THR A 171 -6.83 7.63 -5.01
C THR A 171 -7.49 8.94 -4.53
N THR A 172 -7.64 9.92 -5.41
CA THR A 172 -8.16 11.25 -5.07
C THR A 172 -9.69 11.33 -4.96
N GLY A 173 -10.40 10.21 -5.16
CA GLY A 173 -11.86 10.15 -5.14
C GLY A 173 -12.44 9.73 -3.78
N SER A 174 -13.67 10.15 -3.49
CA SER A 174 -14.37 9.78 -2.24
C SER A 174 -14.61 8.27 -2.08
N ASN A 175 -14.52 7.51 -3.17
CA ASN A 175 -14.82 6.08 -3.22
C ASN A 175 -13.57 5.20 -3.28
N SER A 176 -12.36 5.77 -3.33
CA SER A 176 -11.12 5.00 -3.51
C SER A 176 -10.90 3.96 -2.40
N GLY A 177 -11.38 4.23 -1.18
CA GLY A 177 -11.33 3.23 -0.10
C GLY A 177 -12.22 2.01 -0.31
N MET A 178 -13.37 2.15 -0.99
CA MET A 178 -14.24 1.01 -1.33
C MET A 178 -13.59 0.16 -2.42
N GLU A 179 -13.02 0.82 -3.43
CA GLU A 179 -12.33 0.16 -4.54
C GLU A 179 -11.11 -0.62 -4.05
N ILE A 180 -10.29 -0.01 -3.18
CA ILE A 180 -9.18 -0.68 -2.50
C ILE A 180 -9.67 -1.92 -1.74
N ALA A 181 -10.70 -1.77 -0.91
CA ALA A 181 -11.24 -2.90 -0.14
C ALA A 181 -11.71 -4.04 -1.05
N ASP A 182 -12.36 -3.70 -2.15
CA ASP A 182 -12.89 -4.68 -3.09
C ASP A 182 -11.80 -5.46 -3.83
N ILE A 183 -10.76 -4.76 -4.30
CA ILE A 183 -9.56 -5.37 -4.88
C ILE A 183 -8.96 -6.42 -3.91
N LEU A 184 -8.77 -6.03 -2.65
CA LEU A 184 -8.14 -6.90 -1.65
C LEU A 184 -9.02 -8.09 -1.25
N ILE A 185 -10.34 -7.91 -1.16
CA ILE A 185 -11.26 -9.02 -0.82
C ILE A 185 -11.31 -10.06 -1.94
N ARG A 186 -11.16 -9.64 -3.21
CA ARG A 186 -11.06 -10.56 -4.35
C ARG A 186 -9.75 -11.36 -4.38
N GLY A 187 -8.72 -10.90 -3.68
CA GLY A 187 -7.39 -11.51 -3.68
C GLY A 187 -6.39 -10.85 -4.62
N ASP A 188 -6.76 -9.74 -5.23
CA ASP A 188 -5.83 -8.90 -5.96
C ASP A 188 -4.96 -8.09 -4.96
N VAL A 189 -3.86 -7.52 -5.45
CA VAL A 189 -2.89 -6.78 -4.62
C VAL A 189 -2.65 -5.37 -5.16
N ILE A 190 -2.23 -4.47 -4.27
CA ILE A 190 -1.93 -3.08 -4.64
C ILE A 190 -0.49 -2.77 -4.25
N LEU A 191 0.31 -2.34 -5.24
CA LEU A 191 1.58 -1.67 -4.97
C LEU A 191 1.32 -0.20 -4.74
N PHE A 192 1.80 0.33 -3.63
CA PHE A 192 1.61 1.75 -3.32
C PHE A 192 2.92 2.40 -2.86
N PRO A 193 3.23 3.61 -3.38
CA PRO A 193 4.32 4.42 -2.86
C PRO A 193 3.87 5.15 -1.59
N TYR A 194 4.78 5.33 -0.63
CA TYR A 194 4.55 6.11 0.58
C TYR A 194 5.87 6.66 1.14
N ASP A 195 5.83 7.64 2.04
CA ASP A 195 7.04 8.03 2.79
C ASP A 195 7.16 7.20 4.06
N ALA A 196 8.30 6.52 4.25
CA ALA A 196 8.56 5.75 5.46
C ALA A 196 9.00 6.63 6.64
N ASP A 197 8.48 6.33 7.84
CA ASP A 197 8.95 6.91 9.10
C ASP A 197 10.02 6.03 9.77
N PHE A 198 10.51 6.44 10.93
CA PHE A 198 11.51 5.70 11.72
C PHE A 198 11.06 4.28 12.11
N ASN A 199 9.75 4.04 12.22
CA ASN A 199 9.16 2.73 12.48
C ASN A 199 8.77 1.98 11.19
N HIS A 200 9.21 2.45 10.02
CA HIS A 200 8.88 1.93 8.68
C HIS A 200 7.41 2.08 8.26
N GLY A 201 6.54 2.62 9.13
CA GLY A 201 5.16 2.94 8.82
C GLY A 201 5.04 4.20 7.94
N PRO A 202 3.84 4.51 7.45
CA PRO A 202 3.60 5.66 6.61
C PRO A 202 3.68 6.99 7.37
N ALA A 203 4.29 7.99 6.73
CA ALA A 203 4.36 9.37 7.16
C ALA A 203 4.16 10.34 5.98
N VAL A 204 4.09 11.63 6.27
CA VAL A 204 4.08 12.69 5.25
C VAL A 204 5.43 13.39 5.29
N ARG A 205 6.35 13.02 4.38
CA ARG A 205 7.72 13.55 4.33
C ARG A 205 8.07 14.17 2.97
N ASN A 206 7.07 14.48 2.16
CA ASN A 206 7.18 15.10 0.83
C ASN A 206 8.11 14.33 -0.12
N GLY A 207 8.11 12.99 -0.06
CA GLY A 207 8.92 12.13 -0.91
C GLY A 207 10.37 11.94 -0.44
N HIS A 208 10.80 12.59 0.65
CA HIS A 208 12.18 12.48 1.14
C HIS A 208 12.51 11.09 1.72
N ALA A 209 11.49 10.29 2.03
CA ALA A 209 11.66 8.92 2.49
C ALA A 209 10.81 7.96 1.64
N ALA A 210 10.71 8.24 0.34
CA ALA A 210 9.91 7.47 -0.59
C ALA A 210 10.25 5.98 -0.53
N HIS A 211 9.21 5.18 -0.38
CA HIS A 211 9.23 3.75 -0.20
C HIS A 211 8.07 3.11 -0.94
N TRP A 212 8.13 1.79 -1.10
CA TRP A 212 7.08 1.00 -1.71
C TRP A 212 6.71 -0.15 -0.79
N ALA A 213 5.43 -0.48 -0.79
CA ALA A 213 4.89 -1.64 -0.11
C ALA A 213 3.86 -2.34 -1.00
N VAL A 214 3.59 -3.59 -0.68
CA VAL A 214 2.48 -4.35 -1.23
C VAL A 214 1.37 -4.43 -0.19
N MET A 215 0.16 -4.06 -0.59
CA MET A 215 -1.07 -4.21 0.15
C MET A 215 -1.77 -5.47 -0.37
N HIS A 216 -2.08 -6.38 0.54
CA HIS A 216 -2.57 -7.73 0.18
C HIS A 216 -3.70 -8.23 1.09
N GLY A 217 -4.20 -7.37 1.96
CA GLY A 217 -5.34 -7.68 2.79
C GLY A 217 -5.94 -6.47 3.47
N ILE A 218 -7.05 -6.71 4.14
CA ILE A 218 -7.85 -5.72 4.85
C ILE A 218 -8.29 -6.26 6.20
N LEU A 219 -8.30 -5.39 7.21
CA LEU A 219 -8.78 -5.65 8.56
C LEU A 219 -9.88 -4.65 8.91
N GLY A 220 -11.07 -5.16 9.20
CA GLY A 220 -12.21 -4.37 9.68
C GLY A 220 -12.55 -4.68 11.13
N VAL A 221 -13.07 -3.68 11.85
CA VAL A 221 -13.61 -3.84 13.20
C VAL A 221 -15.11 -3.63 13.19
N LEU A 222 -15.87 -4.69 13.06
CA LEU A 222 -17.33 -4.67 12.93
C LEU A 222 -18.05 -4.69 14.29
N PRO A 223 -19.26 -4.09 14.38
CA PRO A 223 -20.18 -4.29 15.49
C PRO A 223 -20.51 -5.79 15.69
N THR A 224 -20.81 -6.19 16.93
CA THR A 224 -21.14 -7.59 17.26
C THR A 224 -22.48 -8.04 16.68
N ASP A 225 -23.44 -7.13 16.56
CA ASP A 225 -24.81 -7.44 16.13
C ASP A 225 -24.88 -7.74 14.62
N ASP A 226 -23.93 -7.20 13.84
CA ASP A 226 -23.80 -7.40 12.40
C ASP A 226 -22.82 -8.55 12.04
N SER A 227 -22.27 -9.25 13.05
CA SER A 227 -21.19 -10.21 12.85
C SER A 227 -21.62 -11.63 12.49
N SER A 228 -22.89 -12.00 12.71
CA SER A 228 -23.34 -13.40 12.56
C SER A 228 -23.21 -13.95 11.15
N SER A 229 -23.20 -13.08 10.13
CA SER A 229 -23.03 -13.44 8.71
C SER A 229 -21.58 -13.79 8.34
N PHE A 230 -20.60 -13.42 9.17
CA PHE A 230 -19.18 -13.59 8.88
C PHE A 230 -18.47 -14.55 9.83
N VAL A 231 -19.18 -15.15 10.79
CA VAL A 231 -18.60 -16.20 11.65
C VAL A 231 -18.42 -17.47 10.83
N THR A 232 -17.16 -17.86 10.60
CA THR A 232 -16.77 -19.09 9.90
C THR A 232 -16.02 -20.04 10.85
N GLU A 233 -15.66 -21.24 10.37
CA GLU A 233 -14.82 -22.19 11.12
C GLU A 233 -13.45 -21.60 11.52
N ASP A 234 -12.95 -20.61 10.78
CA ASP A 234 -11.68 -19.92 11.05
C ASP A 234 -11.79 -18.77 12.06
N THR A 235 -12.92 -18.69 12.79
CA THR A 235 -13.13 -17.68 13.82
C THR A 235 -12.41 -18.03 15.11
N ILE A 236 -11.55 -17.12 15.57
CA ILE A 236 -10.78 -17.24 16.81
C ILE A 236 -11.47 -16.42 17.91
N LEU A 237 -11.64 -17.02 19.09
CA LEU A 237 -12.09 -16.29 20.28
C LEU A 237 -10.90 -15.55 20.91
N HIS A 238 -11.11 -14.28 21.21
CA HIS A 238 -10.11 -13.39 21.80
C HIS A 238 -10.69 -12.64 23.01
N GLU A 239 -9.86 -12.19 23.94
CA GLU A 239 -10.35 -11.46 25.13
C GLU A 239 -11.11 -10.17 24.77
N LEU A 240 -10.80 -9.60 23.59
CA LEU A 240 -11.39 -8.36 23.06
C LEU A 240 -12.63 -8.63 22.16
N GLY A 241 -12.98 -9.90 21.92
CA GLY A 241 -14.10 -10.31 21.06
C GLY A 241 -13.77 -11.53 20.20
N SER A 242 -14.01 -11.45 18.90
CA SER A 242 -13.74 -12.56 17.96
C SER A 242 -13.00 -12.07 16.73
N ILE A 243 -12.14 -12.90 16.16
CA ILE A 243 -11.37 -12.60 14.95
C ILE A 243 -11.72 -13.65 13.89
N THR A 244 -12.43 -13.25 12.83
CA THR A 244 -12.63 -14.08 11.64
C THR A 244 -11.50 -13.81 10.65
N ILE A 245 -10.84 -14.87 10.19
CA ILE A 245 -9.88 -14.82 9.08
C ILE A 245 -10.56 -15.42 7.85
N ILE A 246 -10.45 -14.73 6.71
CA ILE A 246 -11.07 -15.11 5.45
C ILE A 246 -9.98 -15.16 4.38
N ASN A 247 -9.95 -16.25 3.62
CA ASN A 247 -9.10 -16.34 2.44
C ASN A 247 -9.69 -15.46 1.32
N PRO A 248 -8.89 -14.60 0.66
CA PRO A 248 -9.40 -13.77 -0.42
C PRO A 248 -10.03 -14.59 -1.54
N GLY A 249 -11.13 -14.08 -2.11
CA GLY A 249 -11.90 -14.76 -3.14
C GLY A 249 -12.71 -16.00 -2.67
N SER A 250 -12.65 -16.39 -1.38
CA SER A 250 -13.35 -17.57 -0.89
C SER A 250 -14.83 -17.33 -0.54
N ILE A 251 -15.24 -16.07 -0.41
CA ILE A 251 -16.62 -15.68 -0.11
C ILE A 251 -17.42 -15.45 -1.38
N ASN A 252 -18.72 -15.75 -1.34
CA ASN A 252 -19.60 -15.51 -2.48
C ASN A 252 -19.89 -14.01 -2.68
N GLU A 253 -20.49 -13.67 -3.83
CA GLU A 253 -20.80 -12.28 -4.21
C GLU A 253 -21.72 -11.55 -3.23
N GLU A 254 -22.65 -12.26 -2.59
CA GLU A 254 -23.56 -11.66 -1.61
C GLU A 254 -22.80 -11.27 -0.34
N ALA A 255 -22.01 -12.20 0.21
CA ALA A 255 -21.16 -11.97 1.38
C ALA A 255 -20.09 -10.91 1.12
N ARG A 256 -19.49 -10.90 -0.07
CA ARG A 256 -18.55 -9.85 -0.51
C ARG A 256 -19.19 -8.47 -0.47
N ARG A 257 -20.37 -8.34 -1.07
CA ARG A 257 -21.12 -7.07 -1.11
C ARG A 257 -21.51 -6.58 0.27
N ASP A 258 -21.90 -7.48 1.17
CA ASP A 258 -22.27 -7.11 2.53
C ASP A 258 -21.03 -6.72 3.35
N LEU A 259 -19.93 -7.48 3.23
CA LEU A 259 -18.65 -7.11 3.85
C LEU A 259 -18.16 -5.74 3.37
N LEU A 260 -18.25 -5.44 2.07
CA LEU A 260 -17.86 -4.15 1.52
C LEU A 260 -18.66 -2.98 2.08
N LYS A 261 -19.97 -3.14 2.27
CA LYS A 261 -20.81 -2.10 2.89
C LYS A 261 -20.35 -1.83 4.31
N GLU A 262 -20.15 -2.90 5.08
CA GLU A 262 -19.67 -2.79 6.45
C GLU A 262 -18.32 -2.06 6.51
N LEU A 263 -17.35 -2.46 5.70
CA LEU A 263 -16.02 -1.84 5.66
C LEU A 263 -16.03 -0.40 5.16
N PHE A 264 -16.96 -0.03 4.27
CA PHE A 264 -17.01 1.29 3.67
C PHE A 264 -17.44 2.38 4.67
N PHE A 265 -18.50 2.12 5.42
CA PHE A 265 -19.00 3.04 6.45
C PHE A 265 -18.17 3.00 7.73
N ASN A 266 -17.31 1.98 7.87
CA ASN A 266 -16.49 1.80 9.04
C ASN A 266 -15.22 2.66 9.01
N LYS A 267 -15.05 3.47 10.06
CA LYS A 267 -13.85 4.29 10.28
C LYS A 267 -12.66 3.48 10.80
N ASN A 268 -12.89 2.23 11.18
CA ASN A 268 -11.92 1.28 11.73
C ASN A 268 -11.60 0.18 10.71
N THR A 269 -11.34 0.60 9.48
CA THR A 269 -10.85 -0.25 8.39
C THR A 269 -9.37 0.03 8.16
N PHE A 270 -8.58 -1.03 8.06
CA PHE A 270 -7.13 -0.98 7.96
C PHE A 270 -6.65 -1.85 6.80
N ALA A 271 -5.59 -1.44 6.12
CA ALA A 271 -4.90 -2.24 5.13
C ALA A 271 -3.80 -3.08 5.78
N ILE A 272 -3.65 -4.33 5.33
CA ILE A 272 -2.58 -5.27 5.70
C ILE A 272 -1.52 -5.20 4.60
N CYS A 273 -0.29 -4.84 4.97
CA CYS A 273 0.76 -4.53 4.01
C CYS A 273 2.12 -5.08 4.40
N HIS A 274 2.98 -5.34 3.42
CA HIS A 274 4.36 -5.78 3.60
C HIS A 274 5.33 -4.97 2.75
N GLN A 275 6.57 -4.87 3.23
CA GLN A 275 7.62 -4.03 2.65
C GLN A 275 9.01 -4.59 3.01
N GLY A 276 10.06 -4.15 2.33
CA GLY A 276 11.36 -4.82 2.40
C GLY A 276 12.27 -4.46 3.58
N LEU A 277 11.94 -3.46 4.39
CA LEU A 277 12.73 -2.99 5.54
C LEU A 277 12.57 -3.86 6.79
N CYS A 278 11.46 -4.58 6.94
CA CYS A 278 11.26 -5.49 8.07
C CYS A 278 10.39 -6.69 7.71
N ASN A 279 10.46 -7.71 8.57
CA ASN A 279 9.68 -8.95 8.43
C ASN A 279 8.38 -8.89 9.26
N GLN A 280 7.71 -7.74 9.23
CA GLN A 280 6.48 -7.55 10.00
C GLN A 280 5.41 -6.98 9.09
N THR A 281 4.20 -7.48 9.29
CA THR A 281 3.00 -6.91 8.70
C THR A 281 2.82 -5.47 9.21
N VAL A 282 2.72 -4.53 8.28
CA VAL A 282 2.32 -3.15 8.59
C VAL A 282 0.81 -3.04 8.40
N VAL A 283 0.09 -2.76 9.48
CA VAL A 283 -1.36 -2.49 9.44
C VAL A 283 -1.60 -0.98 9.42
N MET A 284 -2.13 -0.47 8.31
CA MET A 284 -2.30 0.97 8.09
C MET A 284 -3.76 1.39 8.12
N LYS A 285 -4.09 2.50 8.78
CA LYS A 285 -5.45 3.03 8.79
C LYS A 285 -5.82 3.58 7.41
N LYS A 286 -7.06 3.34 6.97
CA LYS A 286 -7.66 4.04 5.83
C LYS A 286 -7.52 5.57 6.02
N PRO A 287 -7.08 6.33 4.99
CA PRO A 287 -7.11 7.80 5.02
C PRO A 287 -8.53 8.29 5.26
N GLU A 288 -8.69 9.32 6.10
CA GLU A 288 -10.00 9.94 6.38
C GLU A 288 -10.53 10.78 5.22
#